data_AF-A0A5C3NFZ7-F1
#
_entry.id   AF-A0A5C3NFZ7-F1
#
_cell.length_a   1.000
_cell.length_b   1.000
_cell.length_c   1.000
_cell.angle_alpha   90.00
_cell.angle_beta   90.00
_cell.angle_gamma   90.00
#
_symmetry.space_group_name_H-M   'P 1'
#
loop_
_entity.id
_entity.type
_entity.pdbx_description
1 polymer ?
#
loop_
_entity_poly.entity_id
_entity_poly.type
_entity_poly.pdbx_seq_one_letter_code
_entity_poly.pdbx_strand_id
1 'polypeptide(L)'
;MPLSLCPPSCLGRDLPDFSTLLIKGRYHSSAPIHLCLNSVRDTPDSKALLLTPSRQAFVEALQELDDDWLALFAGTGRVSGLCSRVEVHYPPTTAHLAFFLSALRNKDTTEENGSSSIRTAYSKLRIPCHHI
;
A
#
# COMPACT_ATOMS: atom_id res chain seq x y z
N MET A 1 23.26 -8.25 -10.44
CA MET A 1 22.62 -9.19 -9.50
C MET A 1 21.22 -8.67 -9.18
N PRO A 2 20.12 -9.34 -9.58
CA PRO A 2 18.80 -8.97 -9.11
C PRO A 2 18.70 -9.33 -7.62
N LEU A 3 18.67 -8.32 -6.75
CA LEU A 3 18.35 -8.53 -5.34
C LEU A 3 16.87 -8.88 -5.25
N SER A 4 16.56 -10.11 -4.82
CA SER A 4 15.23 -10.43 -4.33
C SER A 4 14.96 -9.51 -3.15
N LEU A 5 13.88 -8.73 -3.21
CA LEU A 5 13.48 -7.86 -2.10
C LEU A 5 12.74 -8.65 -1.02
N CYS A 6 12.94 -9.96 -0.95
CA CYS A 6 12.39 -10.86 0.04
C CYS A 6 13.55 -11.56 0.76
N PRO A 7 13.35 -11.98 2.03
CA PRO A 7 14.33 -12.79 2.75
C PRO A 7 14.77 -14.01 1.92
N PRO A 8 16.02 -14.48 2.08
CA PRO A 8 16.53 -15.63 1.33
C PRO A 8 15.74 -16.93 1.59
N SER A 9 15.03 -17.04 2.71
CA SER A 9 14.08 -18.13 3.00
C SER A 9 12.87 -18.15 2.06
N CYS A 10 12.64 -17.09 1.29
CA CYS A 10 11.56 -16.94 0.31
C CYS A 10 12.04 -17.12 -1.14
N LEU A 11 13.31 -17.52 -1.37
CA LEU A 11 13.89 -17.69 -2.70
C LEU A 11 13.08 -18.70 -3.52
N GLY A 12 12.43 -18.24 -4.59
CA GLY A 12 11.87 -19.10 -5.64
C GLY A 12 10.36 -19.05 -5.85
N ARG A 13 9.61 -18.15 -5.19
CA ARG A 13 8.22 -17.88 -5.56
C ARG A 13 7.99 -16.39 -5.74
N ASP A 14 8.16 -15.94 -6.98
CA ASP A 14 7.55 -14.69 -7.40
C ASP A 14 6.04 -14.78 -7.13
N LEU A 15 5.45 -13.70 -6.63
CA LEU A 15 4.00 -13.65 -6.50
C LEU A 15 3.39 -13.80 -7.91
N PRO A 16 2.28 -14.55 -8.06
CA PRO A 16 1.58 -14.59 -9.34
C PRO A 16 1.16 -13.19 -9.75
N ASP A 17 1.00 -12.92 -11.05
CA ASP A 17 0.47 -11.64 -11.50
C ASP A 17 -0.92 -11.40 -10.88
N PHE A 18 -1.09 -10.26 -10.20
CA PHE A 18 -2.35 -9.88 -9.57
C PHE A 18 -2.66 -8.41 -9.81
N SER A 19 -3.94 -8.11 -10.07
CA SER A 19 -4.48 -6.76 -9.96
C SER A 19 -5.03 -6.48 -8.56
N THR A 20 -5.42 -7.53 -7.83
CA THR A 20 -5.89 -7.48 -6.45
C THR A 20 -5.55 -8.80 -5.77
N LEU A 21 -4.96 -8.73 -4.57
CA LEU A 21 -4.56 -9.89 -3.79
C LEU A 21 -5.13 -9.78 -2.38
N LEU A 22 -5.85 -10.82 -1.94
CA LEU A 22 -6.32 -10.95 -0.56
C LEU A 22 -5.51 -12.02 0.15
N ILE A 23 -4.73 -11.61 1.15
CA ILE A 23 -3.96 -12.52 2.00
C ILE A 23 -4.76 -12.74 3.29
N LYS A 24 -4.95 -14.02 3.66
CA LYS A 24 -5.60 -14.42 4.92
C LYS A 24 -4.65 -15.27 5.75
N GLY A 25 -4.70 -15.10 7.07
CA GLY A 25 -3.90 -15.87 8.01
C GLY A 25 -2.71 -15.10 8.57
N ARG A 26 -1.79 -15.82 9.21
CA ARG A 26 -0.56 -15.25 9.76
C ARG A 26 0.43 -15.01 8.63
N TYR A 27 0.88 -13.77 8.51
CA TYR A 27 1.96 -13.37 7.61
C TYR A 27 3.01 -12.61 8.41
N HIS A 28 4.22 -12.54 7.85
CA HIS A 28 5.36 -11.84 8.45
C HIS A 28 5.05 -10.34 8.53
N SER A 29 5.31 -9.67 9.66
CA SER A 29 4.96 -8.24 9.84
C SER A 29 5.60 -7.32 8.79
N SER A 30 6.77 -7.69 8.25
CA SER A 30 7.45 -6.97 7.16
C SER A 30 6.93 -7.32 5.75
N ALA A 31 6.11 -8.37 5.58
CA ALA A 31 5.63 -8.81 4.27
C ALA A 31 4.93 -7.70 3.45
N PRO A 32 4.09 -6.82 4.06
CA PRO A 32 3.53 -5.68 3.33
C PRO A 32 4.60 -4.71 2.79
N ILE A 33 5.71 -4.53 3.50
CA ILE A 33 6.83 -3.69 3.04
C ILE A 33 7.50 -4.33 1.83
N HIS A 34 7.84 -5.62 1.92
CA HIS A 34 8.45 -6.35 0.80
C HIS A 34 7.55 -6.37 -0.44
N LEU A 35 6.23 -6.51 -0.25
CA LEU A 35 5.25 -6.44 -1.33
C LEU A 35 5.26 -5.06 -2.01
N CYS A 36 5.25 -3.98 -1.22
CA CYS A 36 5.34 -2.62 -1.75
C CYS A 36 6.64 -2.41 -2.53
N LEU A 37 7.77 -2.85 -1.97
CA LEU A 37 9.09 -2.72 -2.62
C LEU A 37 9.17 -3.48 -3.94
N ASN A 38 8.65 -4.71 -4.00
CA ASN A 38 8.58 -5.48 -5.25
C ASN A 38 7.69 -4.77 -6.28
N SER A 39 6.50 -4.32 -5.87
CA SER A 39 5.56 -3.64 -6.77
C SER A 39 6.16 -2.38 -7.40
N VAL A 40 6.81 -1.51 -6.60
CA VAL A 40 7.42 -0.27 -7.12
C VAL A 40 8.70 -0.52 -7.90
N ARG A 41 9.42 -1.62 -7.62
CA ARG A 41 10.58 -2.03 -8.43
C ARG A 41 10.14 -2.39 -9.86
N ASP A 42 9.05 -3.12 -9.98
CA ASP A 42 8.59 -3.66 -11.27
C ASP A 42 7.75 -2.61 -12.05
N THR A 43 7.23 -1.59 -11.37
CA THR A 43 6.49 -0.46 -11.98
C THR A 43 7.15 0.88 -11.64
N PRO A 44 8.17 1.36 -12.40
CA PRO A 44 9.04 2.49 -11.99
C PRO A 44 8.34 3.85 -11.86
N ASP A 45 7.21 4.05 -12.53
CA ASP A 45 6.44 5.32 -12.49
C ASP A 45 5.35 5.34 -11.40
N SER A 46 5.14 4.21 -10.72
CA SER A 46 4.09 4.06 -9.71
C SER A 46 4.56 4.45 -8.30
N LYS A 47 3.61 4.63 -7.40
CA LYS A 47 3.86 4.68 -5.95
C LYS A 47 3.03 3.60 -5.27
N ALA A 48 3.54 3.07 -4.17
CA ALA A 48 2.78 2.16 -3.31
C ALA A 48 2.25 2.93 -2.10
N LEU A 49 0.95 2.78 -1.83
CA LEU A 49 0.32 3.28 -0.61
C LEU A 49 0.08 2.11 0.34
N LEU A 50 0.71 2.16 1.52
CA LEU A 50 0.50 1.18 2.59
C LEU A 50 -0.42 1.80 3.65
N LEU A 51 -1.56 1.18 3.88
CA LEU A 51 -2.53 1.63 4.88
C LEU A 51 -2.54 0.65 6.06
N THR A 52 -2.35 1.16 7.28
CA THR A 52 -2.40 0.36 8.51
C THR A 52 -3.07 1.15 9.64
N PRO A 53 -3.93 0.56 10.46
CA PRO A 53 -4.73 1.31 11.42
C PRO A 53 -3.93 1.93 12.58
N SER A 54 -2.73 1.42 12.88
CA SER A 54 -1.92 1.90 14.00
C SER A 54 -0.45 1.92 13.66
N ARG A 55 0.16 3.11 13.73
CA ARG A 55 1.60 3.26 13.57
C ARG A 55 2.37 2.52 14.66
N GLN A 56 1.91 2.65 15.91
CA GLN A 56 2.59 2.06 17.05
C GLN A 56 2.64 0.54 16.92
N ALA A 57 1.49 -0.11 16.76
CA ALA A 57 1.41 -1.57 16.64
C ALA A 57 2.19 -2.08 15.42
N PHE A 58 2.17 -1.34 14.30
CA PHE A 58 2.93 -1.71 13.11
C PHE A 58 4.44 -1.63 13.34
N VAL A 59 4.94 -0.54 13.96
CA VAL A 59 6.37 -0.37 14.25
C VAL A 59 6.85 -1.39 15.28
N GLU A 60 6.09 -1.60 16.35
CA GLU A 60 6.39 -2.61 17.38
C GLU A 60 6.48 -4.00 16.76
N ALA A 61 5.50 -4.38 15.92
CA ALA A 61 5.51 -5.67 15.24
C ALA A 61 6.66 -5.84 14.24
N LEU A 62 7.19 -4.75 13.67
CA LEU A 62 8.39 -4.79 12.82
C LEU A 62 9.67 -4.90 13.64
N GLN A 63 9.73 -4.24 14.79
CA GLN A 63 10.87 -4.30 15.71
C GLN A 63 10.99 -5.66 16.39
N GLU A 64 9.86 -6.24 16.82
CA GLU A 64 9.82 -7.58 17.43
C GLU A 64 10.24 -8.68 16.46
N LEU A 65 9.89 -8.51 15.19
CA LEU A 65 10.23 -9.44 14.12
C LEU A 65 11.73 -9.47 13.80
N ASP A 66 12.39 -8.32 13.95
CA ASP A 66 13.82 -8.10 13.64
C ASP A 66 14.22 -8.66 12.27
N ASP A 67 13.64 -8.10 11.20
CA ASP A 67 13.87 -8.59 9.84
C ASP A 67 15.30 -8.31 9.36
N ASP A 68 16.12 -9.37 9.32
CA ASP A 68 17.52 -9.34 8.85
C ASP A 68 17.68 -8.69 7.47
N TRP A 69 16.74 -8.93 6.54
CA TRP A 69 16.83 -8.38 5.19
C TRP A 69 16.65 -6.87 5.24
N LEU A 70 15.64 -6.38 5.96
CA LEU A 70 15.44 -4.94 6.11
C LEU A 70 16.62 -4.30 6.85
N ALA A 71 17.14 -4.93 7.90
CA ALA A 71 18.30 -4.43 8.63
C ALA A 71 19.55 -4.28 7.73
N LEU A 72 19.81 -5.26 6.86
CA LEU A 72 20.96 -5.26 5.97
C LEU A 72 20.80 -4.35 4.73
N PHE A 73 19.59 -4.28 4.16
CA PHE A 73 19.39 -3.70 2.84
C PHE A 73 18.63 -2.37 2.82
N ALA A 74 17.83 -2.03 3.84
CA ALA A 74 17.00 -0.81 3.81
C ALA A 74 17.83 0.48 3.70
N GLY A 75 19.06 0.50 4.23
CA GLY A 75 19.98 1.64 4.15
C GLY A 75 20.74 1.76 2.83
N THR A 76 20.64 0.77 1.93
CA THR A 76 21.36 0.82 0.64
C THR A 76 20.68 1.81 -0.31
N GLY A 77 21.47 2.59 -1.07
CA GLY A 77 20.91 3.65 -1.94
C GLY A 77 19.85 3.17 -2.92
N ARG A 78 19.99 1.93 -3.43
CA ARG A 78 19.00 1.32 -4.33
C ARG A 78 17.67 1.04 -3.62
N VAL A 79 17.70 0.43 -2.44
CA VAL A 79 16.48 0.11 -1.68
C VAL A 79 15.87 1.38 -1.09
N SER A 80 16.69 2.30 -0.58
CA SER A 80 16.25 3.62 -0.13
C SER A 80 15.51 4.40 -1.22
N GLY A 81 16.00 4.33 -2.47
CA GLY A 81 15.30 4.88 -3.63
C GLY A 81 13.92 4.25 -3.85
N LEU A 82 13.78 2.93 -3.69
CA LEU A 82 12.47 2.27 -3.75
C LEU A 82 11.58 2.66 -2.56
N CYS A 83 12.12 2.72 -1.35
CA CYS A 83 11.41 3.15 -0.14
C CYS A 83 10.83 4.57 -0.28
N SER A 84 11.54 5.47 -0.96
CA SER A 84 11.04 6.84 -1.20
C SER A 84 9.73 6.90 -1.98
N ARG A 85 9.34 5.80 -2.65
CA ARG A 85 8.11 5.66 -3.44
C ARG A 85 7.03 4.85 -2.71
N VAL A 86 7.29 4.46 -1.47
CA VAL A 86 6.32 3.79 -0.58
C VAL A 86 5.87 4.80 0.47
N GLU A 87 4.59 5.13 0.47
CA GLU A 87 3.99 6.04 1.45
C GLU A 87 3.11 5.24 2.42
N VAL A 88 3.36 5.41 3.73
CA VAL A 88 2.60 4.70 4.77
C VAL A 88 1.67 5.67 5.46
N HIS A 89 0.37 5.36 5.46
CA HIS A 89 -0.64 6.14 6.17
C HIS A 89 -1.31 5.32 7.25
N TYR A 90 -1.73 6.03 8.30
CA TYR A 90 -2.24 5.43 9.53
C TYR A 90 -3.65 5.86 9.89
N PRO A 91 -4.69 5.52 9.09
CA PRO A 91 -6.06 5.92 9.42
C PRO A 91 -6.55 5.17 10.68
N PRO A 92 -6.80 5.87 11.80
CA PRO A 92 -7.05 5.21 13.09
C PRO A 92 -8.45 4.59 13.19
N THR A 93 -9.39 5.03 12.37
CA THR A 93 -10.76 4.50 12.34
C THR A 93 -11.21 4.22 10.91
N THR A 94 -12.27 3.43 10.78
CA THR A 94 -12.91 3.12 9.49
C THR A 94 -13.40 4.39 8.78
N ALA A 95 -13.86 5.40 9.52
CA ALA A 95 -14.27 6.69 8.95
C ALA A 95 -13.09 7.46 8.33
N HIS A 96 -11.92 7.46 8.99
CA HIS A 96 -10.71 8.08 8.42
C HIS A 96 -10.24 7.34 7.17
N LEU A 97 -10.30 6.01 7.19
CA LEU A 97 -9.98 5.19 6.02
C LEU A 97 -10.94 5.49 4.87
N ALA A 98 -12.24 5.50 5.12
CA ALA A 98 -13.25 5.81 4.10
C ALA A 98 -13.05 7.21 3.51
N PHE A 99 -12.80 8.22 4.36
CA PHE A 99 -12.47 9.57 3.92
C PHE A 99 -11.21 9.60 3.05
N PHE A 100 -10.12 8.98 3.51
CA PHE A 100 -8.87 8.89 2.76
C PHE A 100 -9.08 8.25 1.39
N LEU A 101 -9.76 7.10 1.34
CA LEU A 101 -10.04 6.38 0.10
C LEU A 101 -10.92 7.21 -0.85
N SER A 102 -11.88 7.99 -0.33
CA SER A 102 -12.69 8.90 -1.15
C SER A 102 -11.94 10.11 -1.71
N ALA A 103 -10.82 10.48 -1.08
CA ALA A 103 -9.94 11.55 -1.55
C ALA A 103 -8.97 11.07 -2.65
N LEU A 104 -8.76 9.76 -2.79
CA LEU A 104 -7.96 9.20 -3.85
C LEU A 104 -8.66 9.42 -5.19
N ARG A 105 -8.00 10.14 -6.10
CA ARG A 105 -8.45 10.33 -7.47
C ARG A 105 -7.70 9.37 -8.36
N ASN A 106 -8.43 8.57 -9.12
CA ASN A 106 -7.85 7.91 -10.28
C ASN A 106 -7.55 8.97 -11.33
N LYS A 107 -6.32 9.02 -11.82
CA LYS A 107 -6.06 9.58 -13.14
C LYS A 107 -6.51 8.51 -14.12
N ASP A 108 -7.77 8.57 -14.54
CA ASP A 108 -8.21 7.82 -15.71
C ASP A 108 -7.48 8.46 -16.90
N THR A 109 -6.32 7.90 -17.28
CA THR A 109 -5.72 8.17 -18.59
C THR A 109 -6.51 7.39 -19.63
N THR A 110 -7.75 7.82 -19.84
CA THR A 110 -8.52 7.50 -21.03
C THR A 110 -8.60 8.79 -21.82
N GLU A 111 -7.65 8.98 -22.74
CA GLU A 111 -7.83 9.90 -23.85
C GLU A 111 -8.98 9.37 -24.72
N GLU A 112 -10.22 9.65 -24.32
CA GLU A 112 -11.36 9.64 -25.25
C GLU A 112 -12.10 10.97 -25.14
N ASN A 113 -11.99 11.73 -26.23
CA ASN A 113 -12.89 12.82 -26.60
C ASN A 113 -14.34 12.44 -26.32
N GLY A 114 -14.96 13.06 -25.32
CA GLY A 114 -16.35 12.77 -25.01
C GLY A 114 -16.84 13.48 -23.76
N SER A 115 -17.19 14.75 -23.92
CA SER A 115 -17.98 15.53 -22.97
C SER A 115 -19.11 14.71 -22.32
N SER A 116 -19.11 14.57 -20.99
CA SER A 116 -20.16 15.07 -20.07
C SER A 116 -20.37 14.22 -18.79
N SER A 117 -20.56 14.96 -17.69
CA SER A 117 -21.39 14.61 -16.51
C SER A 117 -20.78 13.77 -15.37
N ILE A 118 -20.08 14.43 -14.42
CA ILE A 118 -19.76 13.87 -13.08
C ILE A 118 -20.41 14.71 -11.96
N ARG A 119 -21.49 15.45 -12.23
CA ARG A 119 -22.28 16.12 -11.17
C ARG A 119 -23.18 15.16 -10.37
N THR A 120 -23.27 13.88 -10.73
CA THR A 120 -24.33 12.98 -10.24
C THR A 120 -23.95 12.13 -9.01
N ALA A 121 -22.66 12.00 -8.64
CA ALA A 121 -22.26 11.05 -7.59
C ALA A 121 -22.49 11.53 -6.14
N TYR A 122 -22.64 12.84 -5.91
CA TYR A 122 -22.70 13.40 -4.54
C TYR A 122 -24.11 13.45 -3.93
N SER A 123 -25.16 13.02 -4.63
CA SER A 123 -26.55 13.09 -4.11
C SER A 123 -26.94 11.91 -3.20
N LYS A 124 -26.11 10.87 -3.09
CA LYS A 124 -26.44 9.64 -2.34
C LYS A 124 -25.76 9.48 -0.98
N LEU A 125 -24.88 10.40 -0.57
CA LEU A 125 -24.28 10.38 0.77
C LEU A 125 -25.08 11.27 1.73
N ARG A 126 -26.37 10.94 1.94
CA ARG A 126 -27.15 11.53 3.03
C ARG A 126 -27.07 10.57 4.22
N ILE A 127 -26.14 10.86 5.13
CA ILE A 127 -26.07 10.19 6.43
C ILE A 127 -27.29 10.64 7.24
N PRO A 128 -28.19 9.74 7.69
CA PRO A 128 -29.29 10.13 8.56
C PRO A 128 -28.74 10.39 9.96
N CYS A 129 -28.61 11.66 10.33
CA CYS A 129 -28.50 12.06 11.73
C CYS A 129 -29.88 11.87 12.38
N HIS A 130 -30.06 10.81 13.17
CA HIS A 130 -31.16 10.73 14.12
C HIS A 130 -30.87 11.71 15.26
N HIS A 131 -31.70 12.75 15.38
CA HIS A 131 -31.83 13.52 16.62
C HIS A 131 -32.78 12.78 17.57
N ILE A 132 -32.43 12.88 18.85
CA ILE A 132 -33.10 12.37 20.05
C ILE A 132 -34.52 12.93 20.14
#